data_AF-A0A521TW71-F1
#
_entry.id   AF-A0A521TW71-F1
#
_cell.length_a   1.000
_cell.length_b   1.000
_cell.length_c   1.000
_cell.angle_alpha   90.00
_cell.angle_beta   90.00
_cell.angle_gamma   90.00
#
_symmetry.space_group_name_H-M   'P 1'
#
loop_
_entity.id
_entity.type
_entity.pdbx_description
1 polymer ?
#
loop_
_entity_poly.entity_id
_entity_poly.type
_entity_poly.pdbx_seq_one_letter_code
_entity_poly.pdbx_strand_id
1 'polypeptide(L)'
;MLRRELALALRARLAWMVAALSALLVGHGFILAVDLYAAGSRSVRANVLMAREFDPLAGIVRPTLGGLYLAASLLVPLLAARPLAVEKERRSLGPLLLMTGSPARVVAAKFAAAVASSSLLFAGPIVALAAWRLAGGHLAPAETAVALAGHALYLVALCALGTAAAAWLDSLAQAAALGVVVVLSS
;
A
#
# COMPACT_ATOMS: atom_id res chain seq x y z
N MET A 1 14.94 12.86 15.64
CA MET A 1 14.70 11.40 15.57
C MET A 1 13.81 11.03 14.37
N LEU A 2 12.57 11.53 14.29
CA LEU A 2 11.67 11.27 13.14
C LEU A 2 12.29 11.56 11.76
N ARG A 3 12.96 12.71 11.58
CA ARG A 3 13.64 13.06 10.31
C ARG A 3 14.68 12.00 9.88
N ARG A 4 15.39 11.41 10.84
CA ARG A 4 16.37 10.34 10.58
C ARG A 4 15.65 9.07 10.13
N GLU A 5 14.63 8.63 10.85
CA GLU A 5 13.88 7.42 10.48
C GLU A 5 13.20 7.56 9.11
N LEU A 6 12.61 8.72 8.81
CA LEU A 6 12.04 9.02 7.49
C LEU A 6 13.09 8.94 6.37
N ALA A 7 14.26 9.54 6.58
CA ALA A 7 15.35 9.48 5.61
C ALA A 7 15.83 8.05 5.39
N LEU A 8 15.93 7.24 6.45
CA LEU A 8 16.33 5.84 6.35
C LEU A 8 15.28 5.00 5.60
N ALA A 9 13.99 5.19 5.90
CA ALA A 9 12.91 4.46 5.27
C ALA A 9 12.77 4.82 3.78
N LEU A 10 12.76 6.11 3.45
CA LEU A 10 12.61 6.58 2.07
C LEU A 10 13.85 6.36 1.20
N ARG A 11 15.04 6.24 1.78
CA ARG A 11 16.27 5.88 1.03
C ARG A 11 16.50 4.38 0.95
N ALA A 12 15.69 3.56 1.63
CA ALA A 12 15.84 2.12 1.58
C ALA A 12 15.48 1.60 0.18
N ARG A 13 16.43 0.90 -0.47
CA ARG A 13 16.19 0.26 -1.78
C ARG A 13 14.96 -0.65 -1.76
N LEU A 14 14.73 -1.35 -0.64
CA LEU A 14 13.56 -2.21 -0.47
C LEU A 14 12.23 -1.45 -0.64
N ALA A 15 12.10 -0.23 -0.09
CA ALA A 15 10.86 0.55 -0.21
C ALA A 15 10.54 0.85 -1.68
N TRP A 16 11.57 1.22 -2.46
CA TRP A 16 11.44 1.47 -3.90
C TRP A 16 11.18 0.21 -4.71
N MET A 17 11.81 -0.92 -4.35
CA MET A 17 11.54 -2.21 -5.00
C MET A 17 10.10 -2.66 -4.77
N VAL A 18 9.60 -2.53 -3.53
CA VAL A 18 8.21 -2.83 -3.19
C VAL A 18 7.26 -1.90 -3.93
N ALA A 19 7.55 -0.59 -3.99
CA ALA A 19 6.74 0.37 -4.74
C ALA A 19 6.73 0.06 -6.24
N ALA A 20 7.86 -0.32 -6.83
CA ALA A 20 7.95 -0.72 -8.23
C ALA A 20 7.15 -1.99 -8.52
N LEU A 21 7.25 -3.01 -7.66
CA LEU A 21 6.46 -4.24 -7.79
C LEU A 21 4.96 -3.96 -7.65
N SER A 22 4.57 -3.11 -6.70
CA SER A 22 3.19 -2.65 -6.54
C SER A 22 2.70 -1.91 -7.78
N ALA A 23 3.52 -1.02 -8.37
CA ALA A 23 3.16 -0.31 -9.59
C ALA A 23 2.95 -1.26 -10.78
N LEU A 24 3.75 -2.34 -10.91
CA LEU A 24 3.53 -3.36 -11.93
C LEU A 24 2.20 -4.10 -11.72
N LEU A 25 1.89 -4.48 -10.48
CA LEU A 25 0.66 -5.20 -10.15
C LEU A 25 -0.59 -4.33 -10.38
N VAL A 26 -0.51 -3.07 -9.97
CA VAL A 26 -1.56 -2.07 -10.22
C VAL A 26 -1.70 -1.81 -11.72
N GLY A 27 -0.60 -1.66 -12.45
CA GLY A 27 -0.62 -1.46 -13.90
C GLY A 27 -1.28 -2.63 -14.63
N HIS A 28 -0.99 -3.87 -14.22
CA HIS A 28 -1.65 -5.05 -14.76
C HIS A 28 -3.17 -5.04 -14.46
N GLY A 29 -3.56 -4.75 -13.21
CA GLY A 29 -4.97 -4.62 -12.83
C GLY A 29 -5.68 -3.52 -13.62
N PHE A 30 -5.01 -2.39 -13.87
CA PHE A 30 -5.53 -1.29 -14.68
C PHE A 30 -5.73 -1.68 -16.15
N ILE A 31 -4.77 -2.37 -16.77
CA ILE A 31 -4.91 -2.83 -18.16
C ILE A 31 -6.11 -3.77 -18.30
N LEU A 32 -6.23 -4.75 -17.40
CA LEU A 32 -7.39 -5.64 -17.36
C LEU A 32 -8.70 -4.88 -17.19
N ALA A 33 -8.71 -3.86 -16.32
CA ALA A 33 -9.87 -3.00 -16.11
C ALA A 33 -10.28 -2.28 -17.40
N VAL A 34 -9.31 -1.71 -18.12
CA VAL A 34 -9.55 -1.00 -19.39
C VAL A 34 -10.09 -1.96 -20.45
N ASP A 35 -9.54 -3.18 -20.56
CA ASP A 35 -9.99 -4.17 -21.53
C ASP A 35 -11.45 -4.61 -21.25
N LEU A 36 -11.77 -4.89 -19.99
CA LEU A 36 -13.12 -5.25 -19.55
C LEU A 36 -14.10 -4.09 -19.76
N TYR A 37 -13.69 -2.87 -19.42
CA TYR A 37 -14.50 -1.67 -19.62
C TYR A 37 -14.77 -1.40 -21.10
N ALA A 38 -13.76 -1.57 -21.96
CA ALA A 38 -13.90 -1.42 -23.41
C ALA A 38 -14.81 -2.50 -24.00
N ALA A 39 -14.69 -3.76 -23.55
CA ALA A 39 -15.57 -4.85 -23.96
C ALA A 39 -17.03 -4.57 -23.58
N GLY A 40 -17.29 -4.18 -22.33
CA GLY A 40 -18.63 -3.85 -21.88
C GLY A 40 -19.21 -2.62 -22.58
N SER A 41 -18.39 -1.60 -22.87
CA SER A 41 -18.82 -0.42 -23.65
C SER A 41 -19.29 -0.79 -25.06
N ARG A 42 -18.63 -1.77 -25.71
CA ARG A 42 -19.08 -2.30 -27.02
C ARG A 42 -20.40 -3.04 -26.91
N SER A 43 -20.60 -3.84 -25.86
CA SER A 43 -21.85 -4.56 -25.60
C SER A 43 -23.04 -3.63 -25.34
N VAL A 44 -22.84 -2.53 -24.60
CA VAL A 44 -23.86 -1.49 -24.42
C VAL A 44 -24.21 -0.83 -25.76
N ARG A 45 -23.21 -0.50 -26.58
CA ARG A 45 -23.44 0.07 -27.93
C ARG A 45 -24.19 -0.89 -28.85
N ALA A 46 -23.99 -2.19 -28.69
CA ALA A 46 -24.70 -3.25 -29.42
C ALA A 46 -26.10 -3.57 -28.85
N ASN A 47 -26.60 -2.80 -27.86
CA ASN A 47 -27.86 -3.04 -27.14
C ASN A 47 -27.95 -4.43 -26.48
N VAL A 48 -26.81 -5.06 -26.17
CA VAL A 48 -26.74 -6.36 -25.48
C VAL A 48 -26.84 -6.18 -23.96
N LEU A 49 -26.41 -5.03 -23.43
CA LEU A 49 -26.44 -4.69 -22.00
C LEU A 49 -27.17 -3.35 -21.78
N MET A 50 -27.86 -3.23 -20.64
CA MET A 50 -28.45 -1.95 -20.22
C MET A 50 -27.37 -0.96 -19.79
N ALA A 51 -27.38 0.24 -20.38
CA ALA A 51 -26.41 1.30 -20.07
C ALA A 51 -26.40 1.72 -18.59
N ARG A 52 -27.50 1.51 -17.86
CA ARG A 52 -27.62 1.81 -16.42
C ARG A 52 -26.75 0.92 -15.53
N GLU A 53 -26.35 -0.25 -16.00
CA GLU A 53 -25.52 -1.19 -15.24
C GLU A 53 -24.02 -0.90 -15.40
N PHE A 54 -23.64 0.06 -16.26
CA PHE A 54 -22.27 0.33 -16.64
C PHE A 54 -21.67 1.51 -15.86
N ASP A 55 -21.14 1.24 -14.66
CA ASP A 55 -20.50 2.23 -13.80
C ASP A 55 -18.96 2.28 -13.99
N PRO A 56 -18.38 3.42 -14.41
CA PRO A 56 -16.92 3.60 -14.53
C PRO A 56 -16.14 3.36 -13.24
N LEU A 57 -16.72 3.60 -12.07
CA LEU A 57 -16.09 3.33 -10.77
C LEU A 57 -15.91 1.84 -10.52
N ALA A 58 -16.96 1.07 -10.76
CA ALA A 58 -16.91 -0.39 -10.69
C ALA A 58 -15.96 -0.97 -11.75
N GLY A 59 -15.94 -0.36 -12.95
CA GLY A 59 -15.18 -0.87 -14.08
C GLY A 59 -13.67 -0.57 -14.06
N ILE A 60 -13.24 0.59 -13.56
CA ILE A 60 -11.83 1.03 -13.63
C ILE A 60 -11.19 1.22 -12.25
N VAL A 61 -11.83 1.99 -11.37
CA VAL A 61 -11.22 2.39 -10.08
C VAL A 61 -11.02 1.17 -9.17
N ARG A 62 -12.06 0.35 -8.99
CA ARG A 62 -11.98 -0.81 -8.09
C ARG A 62 -10.96 -1.86 -8.54
N PRO A 63 -10.91 -2.29 -9.80
CA PRO A 63 -9.89 -3.26 -10.23
C PRO A 63 -8.45 -2.71 -10.12
N THR A 64 -8.25 -1.42 -10.43
CA THR A 64 -6.94 -0.76 -10.27
C THR A 64 -6.49 -0.77 -8.81
N LEU A 65 -7.39 -0.40 -7.89
CA LEU A 65 -7.12 -0.43 -6.46
C LEU A 65 -7.04 -1.86 -5.91
N GLY A 66 -7.67 -2.85 -6.55
CA GLY A 66 -7.49 -4.27 -6.23
C GLY A 66 -6.03 -4.73 -6.37
N GLY A 67 -5.32 -4.24 -7.39
CA GLY A 67 -3.87 -4.45 -7.52
C GLY A 67 -3.07 -3.82 -6.38
N LEU A 68 -3.47 -2.63 -5.92
CA LEU A 68 -2.88 -1.97 -4.75
C LEU A 68 -3.15 -2.77 -3.48
N TYR A 69 -4.39 -3.23 -3.27
CA TYR A 69 -4.80 -4.04 -2.13
C TYR A 69 -3.91 -5.29 -2.05
N LEU A 70 -3.83 -6.08 -3.13
CA LEU A 70 -3.02 -7.30 -3.16
C LEU A 70 -1.54 -7.03 -2.87
N ALA A 71 -0.95 -6.00 -3.50
CA ALA A 71 0.43 -5.63 -3.25
C ALA A 71 0.65 -5.18 -1.80
N ALA A 72 -0.27 -4.37 -1.26
CA ALA A 72 -0.19 -3.87 0.10
C ALA A 72 -0.26 -5.01 1.11
N SER A 73 -1.25 -5.91 0.98
CA SER A 73 -1.48 -7.04 1.88
C SER A 73 -0.25 -7.94 2.01
N LEU A 74 0.46 -8.19 0.90
CA LEU A 74 1.61 -9.09 0.87
C LEU A 74 2.92 -8.41 1.27
N LEU A 75 3.12 -7.14 0.89
CA LEU A 75 4.44 -6.51 0.95
C LEU A 75 4.58 -5.49 2.09
N VAL A 76 3.51 -4.83 2.52
CA VAL A 76 3.55 -3.81 3.59
C VAL A 76 3.95 -4.41 4.94
N PRO A 77 3.50 -5.61 5.36
CA PRO A 77 3.94 -6.18 6.63
C PRO A 77 5.46 -6.31 6.72
N LEU A 78 6.12 -6.72 5.64
CA LEU A 78 7.59 -6.78 5.55
C LEU A 78 8.22 -5.39 5.67
N LEU A 79 7.71 -4.41 4.92
CA LEU A 79 8.25 -3.05 4.90
C LEU A 79 8.11 -2.37 6.27
N ALA A 80 6.97 -2.61 6.94
CA ALA A 80 6.64 -2.01 8.23
C ALA A 80 7.34 -2.67 9.42
N ALA A 81 7.57 -3.98 9.37
CA ALA A 81 8.32 -4.70 10.41
C ALA A 81 9.80 -4.31 10.44
N ARG A 82 10.38 -4.03 9.26
CA ARG A 82 11.81 -3.84 9.05
C ARG A 82 12.49 -2.81 9.96
N PRO A 83 11.98 -1.57 10.15
CA PRO A 83 12.69 -0.56 10.92
C PRO A 83 12.93 -0.95 12.38
N LEU A 84 12.04 -1.74 12.97
CA LEU A 84 12.15 -2.19 14.35
C LEU A 84 12.93 -3.51 14.45
N ALA A 85 12.59 -4.49 13.62
CA ALA A 85 13.25 -5.80 13.63
C ALA A 85 14.76 -5.71 13.35
N VAL A 86 15.17 -4.90 12.37
CA VAL A 86 16.61 -4.72 12.05
C VAL A 86 17.38 -4.10 13.21
N GLU A 87 16.74 -3.22 13.99
CA GLU A 87 17.36 -2.60 15.18
C GLU A 87 17.54 -3.63 16.31
N LYS A 88 16.60 -4.58 16.44
CA LYS A 88 16.70 -5.72 17.37
C LYS A 88 17.82 -6.67 16.95
N GLU A 89 17.84 -7.08 15.69
CA GLU A 89 18.86 -7.98 15.12
C GLU A 89 20.29 -7.41 15.24
N ARG A 90 20.44 -6.10 15.02
CA ARG A 90 21.73 -5.40 15.16
C ARG A 90 22.09 -5.03 16.61
N ARG A 91 21.24 -5.39 17.58
CA ARG A 91 21.39 -5.04 19.00
C ARG A 91 21.53 -3.53 19.27
N SER A 92 21.06 -2.69 18.35
CA SER A 92 21.13 -1.23 18.47
C SER A 92 19.89 -0.61 19.11
N LEU A 93 18.84 -1.42 19.35
CA LEU A 93 17.59 -0.93 19.96
C LEU A 93 17.79 -0.45 21.41
N GLY A 94 18.57 -1.17 22.22
CA GLY A 94 18.86 -0.78 23.61
C GLY A 94 19.51 0.60 23.71
N PRO A 95 20.66 0.84 23.03
CA PRO A 95 21.28 2.16 22.96
C PRO A 95 20.33 3.25 22.45
N LEU A 96 19.53 2.97 21.43
CA LEU A 96 18.56 3.91 20.88
C LEU A 96 17.47 4.30 21.91
N LEU A 97 17.02 3.34 22.72
CA LEU A 97 16.06 3.58 23.79
C LEU A 97 16.67 4.42 24.92
N LEU A 98 17.92 4.15 25.30
CA LEU A 98 18.64 4.94 26.30
C LEU A 98 18.85 6.39 25.83
N MET A 99 19.21 6.60 24.56
CA MET A 99 19.41 7.95 24.00
C MET A 99 18.10 8.75 23.87
N THR A 100 16.98 8.09 23.58
CA THR A 100 15.69 8.76 23.40
C THR A 100 14.90 8.91 24.70
N GLY A 101 15.15 8.04 25.69
CA GLY A 101 14.47 8.02 26.98
C GLY A 101 12.99 7.62 26.91
N SER A 102 12.50 7.14 25.76
CA SER A 102 11.08 6.79 25.60
C SER A 102 10.86 5.73 24.51
N PRO A 103 10.44 4.51 24.89
CA PRO A 103 10.08 3.46 23.93
C PRO A 103 8.95 3.88 22.98
N ALA A 104 7.93 4.57 23.50
CA ALA A 104 6.80 5.03 22.71
C ALA A 104 7.23 6.00 21.60
N ARG A 105 8.15 6.91 21.89
CA ARG A 105 8.68 7.86 20.88
C ARG A 105 9.46 7.15 19.78
N VAL A 106 10.21 6.10 20.12
CA VAL A 106 10.93 5.27 19.15
C VAL A 106 9.98 4.53 18.22
N VAL A 107 8.99 3.84 18.81
CA VAL A 107 8.00 3.06 18.05
C VAL A 107 7.17 3.98 17.16
N ALA A 108 6.67 5.11 17.69
CA ALA A 108 5.88 6.07 16.92
C ALA A 108 6.65 6.63 15.71
N ALA A 109 7.93 6.94 15.85
CA ALA A 109 8.73 7.42 14.74
C ALA A 109 9.04 6.34 13.70
N LYS A 110 9.28 5.10 14.13
CA LYS A 110 9.48 3.95 13.22
C LYS A 110 8.20 3.61 12.47
N PHE A 111 7.06 3.66 13.15
CA PHE A 111 5.74 3.52 12.55
C PHE A 111 5.45 4.63 11.53
N ALA A 112 5.68 5.89 11.89
CA ALA A 112 5.51 7.01 10.96
C ALA A 112 6.43 6.88 9.73
N ALA A 113 7.67 6.42 9.93
CA ALA A 113 8.59 6.15 8.82
C ALA A 113 8.11 4.98 7.93
N ALA A 114 7.57 3.92 8.52
CA ALA A 114 6.95 2.81 7.79
C ALA A 114 5.78 3.31 6.93
N VAL A 115 4.83 4.05 7.52
CA VAL A 115 3.69 4.65 6.80
C VAL A 115 4.17 5.53 5.65
N ALA A 116 5.17 6.39 5.89
CA ALA A 116 5.72 7.27 4.86
C ALA A 116 6.41 6.51 3.72
N SER A 117 7.10 5.40 4.00
CA SER A 117 7.68 4.58 2.93
C SER A 117 6.63 3.75 2.18
N SER A 118 5.63 3.24 2.89
CA SER A 118 4.53 2.47 2.32
C SER A 118 3.59 3.34 1.48
N SER A 119 3.50 4.65 1.74
CA SER A 119 2.69 5.54 0.90
C SER A 119 3.20 5.65 -0.55
N LEU A 120 4.46 5.25 -0.82
CA LEU A 120 4.99 5.14 -2.20
C LEU A 120 4.18 4.19 -3.08
N LEU A 121 3.47 3.20 -2.49
CA LEU A 121 2.61 2.29 -3.24
C LEU A 121 1.46 3.01 -3.96
N PHE A 122 1.04 4.19 -3.47
CA PHE A 122 0.01 5.01 -4.13
C PHE A 122 0.47 5.64 -5.45
N ALA A 123 1.77 5.68 -5.74
CA ALA A 123 2.28 6.25 -6.98
C ALA A 123 1.69 5.56 -8.22
N GLY A 124 1.66 4.22 -8.23
CA GLY A 124 1.09 3.45 -9.35
C GLY A 124 -0.38 3.76 -9.61
N PRO A 125 -1.27 3.64 -8.61
CA PRO A 125 -2.70 3.96 -8.75
C PRO A 125 -2.95 5.41 -9.17
N ILE A 126 -2.23 6.37 -8.58
CA ILE A 126 -2.39 7.79 -8.94
C ILE A 126 -2.03 8.02 -10.41
N VAL A 127 -0.92 7.45 -10.88
CA VAL A 127 -0.50 7.55 -12.29
C VAL A 127 -1.51 6.88 -13.23
N ALA A 128 -2.00 5.68 -12.89
CA ALA A 128 -2.99 4.97 -13.69
C ALA A 128 -4.31 5.74 -13.81
N LEU A 129 -4.83 6.26 -12.69
CA LEU A 129 -6.07 7.05 -12.68
C LEU A 129 -5.89 8.40 -13.39
N ALA A 130 -4.72 9.03 -13.27
CA ALA A 130 -4.40 10.23 -14.04
C ALA A 130 -4.37 9.94 -15.54
N ALA A 131 -3.73 8.84 -15.97
CA ALA A 131 -3.70 8.41 -17.36
C ALA A 131 -5.11 8.17 -17.92
N TRP A 132 -5.98 7.51 -17.14
CA TRP A 132 -7.39 7.33 -17.49
C TRP A 132 -8.12 8.67 -17.68
N ARG A 133 -7.93 9.60 -16.75
CA ARG A 133 -8.57 10.92 -16.83
C ARG A 133 -8.09 11.72 -18.06
N LEU A 134 -6.80 11.63 -18.38
CA LEU A 134 -6.20 12.26 -19.57
C LEU A 134 -6.68 11.62 -20.87
N ALA A 135 -6.96 10.32 -20.87
CA ALA A 135 -7.57 9.61 -22.00
C ALA A 135 -9.07 9.93 -22.20
N GLY A 136 -9.64 10.85 -21.41
CA GLY A 136 -11.05 11.23 -21.50
C GLY A 136 -11.99 10.41 -20.60
N GLY A 137 -11.44 9.51 -19.79
CA GLY A 137 -12.19 8.71 -18.84
C GLY A 137 -12.84 9.54 -17.73
N HIS A 138 -14.07 9.19 -17.37
CA HIS A 138 -14.77 9.84 -16.25
C HIS A 138 -14.34 9.21 -14.92
N LEU A 139 -14.16 10.06 -13.90
CA LEU A 139 -13.92 9.69 -12.51
C LEU A 139 -14.78 10.58 -11.63
N ALA A 140 -15.61 9.98 -10.77
CA ALA A 140 -16.31 10.73 -9.74
C ALA A 140 -15.30 11.11 -8.64
N PRO A 141 -15.01 12.40 -8.40
CA PRO A 141 -13.92 12.81 -7.53
C PRO A 141 -14.15 12.41 -6.08
N ALA A 142 -15.37 12.57 -5.56
CA ALA A 142 -15.73 12.22 -4.19
C ALA A 142 -15.57 10.71 -3.93
N GLU A 143 -16.10 9.88 -4.81
CA GLU A 143 -16.04 8.42 -4.66
C GLU A 143 -14.63 7.88 -4.84
N THR A 144 -13.87 8.43 -5.79
CA THR A 144 -12.45 8.09 -5.96
C THR A 144 -11.64 8.47 -4.73
N ALA A 145 -11.91 9.63 -4.14
CA ALA A 145 -11.25 10.08 -2.90
C ALA A 145 -11.59 9.15 -1.72
N VAL A 146 -12.85 8.74 -1.55
CA VAL A 146 -13.26 7.78 -0.52
C VAL A 146 -12.57 6.43 -0.72
N ALA A 147 -12.48 5.94 -1.97
CA ALA A 147 -11.80 4.68 -2.27
C ALA A 147 -10.30 4.75 -1.95
N LEU A 148 -9.63 5.85 -2.30
CA LEU A 148 -8.21 6.07 -1.96
C LEU A 148 -8.01 6.20 -0.45
N ALA A 149 -8.89 6.92 0.25
CA ALA A 149 -8.85 7.07 1.70
C ALA A 149 -9.02 5.71 2.42
N GLY A 150 -9.91 4.85 1.91
CA GLY A 150 -10.07 3.48 2.41
C GLY A 150 -8.78 2.66 2.30
N HIS A 151 -8.10 2.73 1.15
CA HIS A 151 -6.81 2.06 0.97
C HIS A 151 -5.69 2.69 1.81
N ALA A 152 -5.73 4.01 2.03
CA ALA A 152 -4.77 4.68 2.89
C ALA A 152 -4.92 4.22 4.35
N LEU A 153 -6.16 4.12 4.83
CA LEU A 153 -6.46 3.58 6.15
C LEU A 153 -6.04 2.11 6.28
N TYR A 154 -6.33 1.30 5.25
CA TYR A 154 -5.89 -0.09 5.19
C TYR A 154 -4.36 -0.21 5.28
N LEU A 155 -3.63 0.60 4.52
CA LEU A 155 -2.17 0.63 4.54
C LEU A 155 -1.60 1.03 5.92
N VAL A 156 -2.23 2.00 6.59
CA VAL A 156 -1.89 2.37 7.97
C VAL A 156 -2.12 1.20 8.93
N ALA A 157 -3.22 0.47 8.80
CA ALA A 157 -3.50 -0.72 9.59
C ALA A 157 -2.45 -1.84 9.37
N LEU A 158 -2.08 -2.09 8.12
CA LEU A 158 -1.00 -3.04 7.78
C LEU A 158 0.35 -2.60 8.38
N CYS A 159 0.65 -1.31 8.35
CA CYS A 159 1.86 -0.79 8.99
C CYS A 159 1.84 -1.02 10.50
N ALA A 160 0.71 -0.78 11.16
CA ALA A 160 0.56 -0.95 12.59
C ALA A 160 0.79 -2.42 12.97
N LEU A 161 0.17 -3.32 12.22
CA LEU A 161 0.32 -4.77 12.37
C LEU A 161 1.77 -5.22 12.17
N GLY A 162 2.44 -4.80 11.10
CA GLY A 162 3.86 -5.13 10.87
C GLY A 162 4.78 -4.60 11.97
N THR A 163 4.55 -3.38 12.44
CA THR A 163 5.32 -2.83 13.57
C THR A 163 5.04 -3.56 14.89
N ALA A 164 3.80 -3.97 15.14
CA ALA A 164 3.43 -4.73 16.34
C ALA A 164 4.06 -6.13 16.31
N ALA A 165 4.01 -6.82 15.16
CA ALA A 165 4.68 -8.10 14.97
C ALA A 165 6.20 -8.00 15.21
N ALA A 166 6.83 -6.93 14.73
CA ALA A 166 8.27 -6.69 14.97
C ALA A 166 8.60 -6.31 16.41
N ALA A 167 7.65 -5.78 17.18
CA ALA A 167 7.84 -5.54 18.60
C ALA A 167 7.85 -6.87 19.38
N TRP A 168 6.93 -7.79 19.04
CA TRP A 168 6.81 -9.09 19.69
C TRP A 168 7.86 -10.11 19.29
N LEU A 169 8.31 -10.11 18.03
CA LEU A 169 9.21 -11.11 17.48
C LEU A 169 10.64 -10.59 17.32
N ASP A 170 11.63 -11.47 17.41
CA ASP A 170 13.04 -11.07 17.46
C ASP A 170 13.72 -10.99 16.10
N SER A 171 13.12 -11.57 15.07
CA SER A 171 13.63 -11.54 13.70
C SER A 171 12.67 -10.90 12.72
N LEU A 172 13.22 -10.27 11.67
CA LEU A 172 12.45 -9.70 10.57
C LEU A 172 11.62 -10.75 9.85
N ALA A 173 12.19 -11.94 9.62
CA ALA A 173 11.51 -13.01 8.91
C ALA A 173 10.24 -13.47 9.64
N GLN A 174 10.32 -13.70 10.96
CA GLN A 174 9.16 -14.09 11.76
C GLN A 174 8.11 -12.97 11.81
N ALA A 175 8.55 -11.72 12.02
CA ALA A 175 7.64 -10.57 12.10
C ALA A 175 6.88 -10.35 10.78
N ALA A 176 7.57 -10.42 9.66
CA ALA A 176 6.97 -10.30 8.34
C ALA A 176 6.01 -11.47 8.05
N ALA A 177 6.43 -12.71 8.36
CA ALA A 177 5.60 -13.90 8.15
C ALA A 177 4.31 -13.85 8.97
N LEU A 178 4.40 -13.53 10.27
CA LEU A 178 3.22 -13.35 11.11
C LEU A 178 2.31 -12.25 10.55
N GLY A 179 2.91 -11.13 10.14
CA GLY A 179 2.16 -10.03 9.57
C GLY A 179 1.36 -10.44 8.33
N VAL A 180 1.99 -11.15 7.40
CA VAL A 180 1.31 -11.67 6.19
C VAL A 180 0.23 -12.68 6.56
N VAL A 181 0.50 -13.63 7.47
CA VAL A 181 -0.48 -14.65 7.89
C VAL A 181 -1.74 -14.00 8.46
N VAL A 182 -1.58 -13.01 9.35
CA VAL A 182 -2.74 -12.32 9.94
C VAL A 182 -3.54 -11.59 8.88
N VAL A 183 -2.87 -10.92 7.94
CA VAL A 183 -3.53 -10.17 6.86
C VAL A 183 -4.28 -11.08 5.90
N LEU A 184 -3.77 -12.28 5.63
CA LEU A 184 -4.45 -13.26 4.78
C LEU A 184 -5.59 -13.99 5.49
N SER A 185 -5.65 -13.92 6.82
CA SER A 185 -6.71 -14.54 7.63
C SER A 185 -7.93 -13.64 7.88
N SER A 186 -7.82 -12.34 7.54
CA SER A 186 -8.87 -11.33 7.68
C SER A 186 -9.65 -11.12 6.39
#